data_AF-A0A4Q4X199-F1
#
_entry.id   AF-A0A4Q4X199-F1
#
_cell.length_a   1.000
_cell.length_b   1.000
_cell.length_c   1.000
_cell.angle_alpha   90.00
_cell.angle_beta   90.00
_cell.angle_gamma   90.00
#
_symmetry.space_group_name_H-M   'P 1'
#
loop_
_entity.id
_entity.type
_entity.pdbx_description
1 polymer ?
#
loop_
_entity_poly.entity_id
_entity_poly.type
_entity_poly.pdbx_seq_one_letter_code
_entity_poly.pdbx_strand_id
1 'polypeptide(L)'
;MNGIKFPYRKIGLVDRTNENGGGVGSGVLGQGFPPLISAHPGRKLDNSTLLLSRTVFAIDRPPKNATRGPGGWLALGELPPVPHTDDWAVKPTGVTESLPDELTGGRREIALMTLTVDGVSWGRRSNSSLTSNSTKFQVAVNTGHHMSLLPQAVAESINEAFDFPGIFDEEASVYFVDCDVTPPALGIALDGRTFWHDRWEYLIYRDAGGFCYSSVVPTGEHSG
;
A
#
# COMPACT_ATOMS: atom_id res chain seq x y z
N MET A 1 -11.13 9.68 17.85
CA MET A 1 -11.58 8.50 17.08
C MET A 1 -11.98 7.42 18.07
N ASN A 2 -13.17 6.85 17.96
CA ASN A 2 -13.68 5.77 18.83
C ASN A 2 -13.38 5.96 20.34
N GLY A 3 -13.75 7.12 20.91
CA GLY A 3 -13.50 7.44 22.32
C GLY A 3 -12.11 8.04 22.62
N ILE A 4 -11.11 7.86 21.75
CA ILE A 4 -9.80 8.51 21.88
C ILE A 4 -9.92 9.99 21.53
N LYS A 5 -9.56 10.86 22.48
CA LYS A 5 -9.57 12.31 22.32
C LYS A 5 -8.15 12.86 22.35
N PHE A 6 -7.86 13.72 21.38
CA PHE A 6 -6.64 14.51 21.36
C PHE A 6 -7.04 15.97 21.40
N PRO A 7 -6.85 16.67 22.52
CA PRO A 7 -7.14 18.10 22.56
C PRO A 7 -6.14 18.85 21.64
N TYR A 8 -6.58 19.98 21.07
CA TYR A 8 -5.74 20.89 20.27
C TYR A 8 -5.13 20.29 19.00
N ARG A 9 -5.89 19.48 18.26
CA ARG A 9 -5.49 19.01 16.92
C ARG A 9 -5.61 20.14 15.89
N LYS A 10 -4.61 20.23 15.01
CA LYS A 10 -4.68 21.05 13.80
C LYS A 10 -5.44 20.27 12.73
N ILE A 11 -6.43 20.91 12.12
CA ILE A 11 -7.26 20.36 11.05
C ILE A 11 -7.08 21.27 9.84
N GLY A 12 -6.68 20.70 8.70
CA GLY A 12 -6.65 21.43 7.44
C GLY A 12 -8.07 21.66 6.94
N LEU A 13 -8.47 22.92 6.76
CA LEU A 13 -9.73 23.25 6.10
C LEU A 13 -9.48 23.38 4.60
N VAL A 14 -10.20 22.59 3.81
CA VAL A 14 -10.01 22.51 2.36
C VAL A 14 -10.80 23.62 1.69
N ASP A 15 -10.09 24.55 1.03
CA ASP A 15 -10.69 25.60 0.19
C ASP A 15 -10.87 25.14 -1.27
N ARG A 16 -9.97 24.25 -1.74
CA ARG A 16 -9.99 23.67 -3.09
C ARG A 16 -9.53 22.22 -3.04
N THR A 17 -10.12 21.38 -3.88
CA THR A 17 -9.77 19.96 -4.02
C THR A 17 -9.84 19.53 -5.48
N ASN A 18 -8.94 18.63 -5.88
CA ASN A 18 -9.03 17.90 -7.15
C ASN A 18 -9.72 16.54 -6.97
N GLU A 19 -9.88 16.09 -5.72
CA GLU A 19 -10.64 14.90 -5.37
C GLU A 19 -12.13 15.26 -5.40
N ASN A 20 -12.85 14.71 -6.38
CA ASN A 20 -14.30 14.89 -6.50
C ASN A 20 -15.09 14.09 -5.45
N GLY A 21 -14.43 13.13 -4.77
CA GLY A 21 -15.00 12.29 -3.73
C GLY A 21 -16.05 11.29 -4.25
N GLY A 22 -16.05 10.08 -3.71
CA GLY A 22 -17.04 9.05 -4.05
C GLY A 22 -18.39 9.21 -3.33
N GLY A 23 -18.63 10.33 -2.64
CA GLY A 23 -19.81 10.54 -1.78
C GLY A 23 -19.81 9.75 -0.46
N VAL A 24 -18.75 8.97 -0.17
CA VAL A 24 -18.64 8.12 1.02
C VAL A 24 -17.68 8.69 2.08
N GLY A 25 -16.61 9.38 1.66
CA GLY A 25 -15.62 10.00 2.53
C GLY A 25 -15.77 11.52 2.63
N SER A 26 -15.45 12.09 3.79
CA SER A 26 -15.53 13.54 4.04
C SER A 26 -14.16 14.22 4.20
N GLY A 27 -13.07 13.50 3.96
CA GLY A 27 -11.69 14.00 4.12
C GLY A 27 -10.66 12.89 4.27
N VAL A 28 -9.41 13.28 4.50
CA VAL A 28 -8.25 12.37 4.65
C VAL A 28 -7.60 12.53 6.02
N LEU A 29 -7.26 11.42 6.66
CA LEU A 29 -6.42 11.38 7.85
C LEU A 29 -5.02 10.90 7.46
N GLY A 30 -4.08 11.84 7.32
CA GLY A 30 -2.69 11.54 7.00
C GLY A 30 -1.96 10.85 8.16
N GLN A 31 -1.23 9.77 7.85
CA GLN A 31 -0.48 8.97 8.83
C GLN A 31 0.98 8.75 8.40
N GLY A 32 1.47 9.57 7.47
CA GLY A 32 2.90 9.69 7.19
C GLY A 32 3.67 10.32 8.35
N PHE A 33 4.97 10.49 8.17
CA PHE A 33 5.78 11.19 9.16
C PHE A 33 5.65 12.72 9.01
N PRO A 34 5.98 13.49 10.05
CA PRO A 34 5.81 14.95 10.05
C PRO A 34 6.29 15.72 8.82
N PRO A 35 7.37 15.33 8.09
CA PRO A 35 7.77 16.02 6.88
C PRO A 35 6.68 16.11 5.80
N LEU A 36 5.76 15.14 5.74
CA LEU A 36 4.68 15.10 4.75
C LEU A 36 3.30 15.44 5.31
N ILE A 37 3.17 15.75 6.61
CA ILE A 37 1.89 16.12 7.22
C ILE A 37 1.81 17.64 7.37
N SER A 38 0.98 18.26 6.53
CA SER A 38 0.74 19.72 6.47
C SER A 38 0.30 20.37 7.79
N ALA A 39 -0.27 19.59 8.71
CA ALA A 39 -0.64 20.06 10.05
C ALA A 39 0.60 20.34 10.94
N HIS A 40 1.79 19.84 10.58
CA HIS A 40 3.04 20.07 11.30
C HIS A 40 4.08 20.70 10.35
N PRO A 41 3.87 21.95 9.88
CA PRO A 41 4.88 22.65 9.10
C PRO A 41 6.02 23.02 10.06
N GLY A 42 6.99 22.13 10.22
CA GLY A 42 8.03 22.27 11.23
C GLY A 42 9.15 21.25 11.05
N ARG A 43 10.38 21.74 11.05
CA ARG A 43 11.62 20.98 10.79
C ARG A 43 12.13 20.15 11.98
N LYS A 44 11.34 20.05 13.05
CA LYS A 44 11.69 19.30 14.27
C LYS A 44 10.74 18.13 14.41
N LEU A 45 11.27 16.93 14.20
CA LEU A 45 10.68 15.71 14.73
C LEU A 45 10.83 15.77 16.25
N ASP A 46 9.72 15.97 16.97
CA ASP A 46 9.73 15.75 18.41
C ASP A 46 9.75 14.23 18.65
N ASN A 47 10.73 13.74 19.42
CA ASN A 47 10.80 12.32 19.79
C ASN A 47 9.53 11.85 20.53
N SER A 48 8.73 12.77 21.11
CA SER A 48 7.43 12.45 21.70
C SER A 48 6.34 12.10 20.66
N THR A 49 6.46 12.58 19.41
CA THR A 49 5.51 12.28 18.33
C THR A 49 5.73 10.90 17.72
N LEU A 50 6.96 10.38 17.75
CA LEU A 50 7.29 9.02 17.30
C LEU A 50 6.65 7.93 18.17
N LEU A 51 6.45 8.22 19.47
CA LEU A 51 5.84 7.30 20.43
C LEU A 51 4.31 7.15 20.26
N LEU A 52 3.65 8.11 19.60
CA LEU A 52 2.20 8.08 19.34
C LEU A 52 1.83 7.35 18.04
N SER A 53 2.81 6.94 17.24
CA SER A 53 2.62 6.31 15.93
C SER A 53 2.74 4.78 15.97
N ARG A 54 2.25 4.12 17.03
CA ARG A 54 1.91 2.68 16.94
C ARG A 54 0.53 2.54 16.30
N THR A 55 0.43 3.01 15.07
CA THR A 55 -0.73 2.74 14.24
C THR A 55 -0.59 1.36 13.65
N VAL A 56 -1.60 0.52 13.87
CA VAL A 56 -1.71 -0.78 13.22
C VAL A 56 -2.99 -0.77 12.40
N PHE A 57 -2.86 -1.12 11.13
CA PHE A 57 -3.99 -1.28 10.22
C PHE A 57 -4.17 -2.76 9.93
N ALA A 58 -5.42 -3.21 9.98
CA ALA A 58 -5.80 -4.48 9.40
C ALA A 58 -7.01 -4.24 8.52
N ILE A 59 -6.80 -4.23 7.21
CA ILE A 59 -7.88 -4.03 6.26
C ILE A 59 -8.52 -5.39 6.00
N ASP A 60 -9.78 -5.54 6.39
CA ASP A 60 -10.62 -6.65 5.95
C ASP A 60 -11.46 -6.14 4.79
N ARG A 61 -11.23 -6.71 3.60
CA ARG A 61 -12.07 -6.43 2.44
C ARG A 61 -13.20 -7.47 2.38
N PRO A 62 -14.45 -7.04 2.15
CA PRO A 62 -15.53 -7.99 1.88
C PRO A 62 -15.15 -8.93 0.73
N PRO A 63 -15.60 -10.21 0.74
CA PRO A 63 -15.46 -11.12 -0.39
C PRO A 63 -16.01 -10.51 -1.70
N LYS A 64 -15.55 -10.98 -2.88
CA LYS A 64 -15.99 -10.51 -4.22
C LYS A 64 -17.52 -10.41 -4.38
N ASN A 65 -18.28 -11.26 -3.68
CA ASN A 65 -19.75 -11.31 -3.76
C ASN A 65 -20.48 -10.54 -2.65
N ALA A 66 -19.75 -9.83 -1.78
CA ALA A 66 -20.32 -9.08 -0.67
C ALA A 66 -20.21 -7.57 -0.94
N THR A 67 -21.36 -6.91 -1.02
CA THR A 67 -21.44 -5.44 -1.17
C THR A 67 -21.32 -4.70 0.16
N ARG A 68 -21.35 -5.43 1.28
CA ARG A 68 -21.21 -4.92 2.64
C ARG A 68 -20.44 -5.93 3.49
N GLY A 69 -19.66 -5.43 4.43
CA GLY A 69 -18.91 -6.26 5.38
C GLY A 69 -18.15 -5.38 6.37
N PRO A 70 -17.39 -5.98 7.29
CA PRO A 70 -16.40 -5.25 8.06
C PRO A 70 -15.47 -4.50 7.09
N GLY A 71 -15.29 -3.19 7.27
CA GLY A 71 -14.43 -2.36 6.41
C GLY A 71 -12.95 -2.40 6.83
N GLY A 72 -12.57 -3.32 7.71
CA GLY A 72 -11.30 -3.37 8.40
C GLY A 72 -11.26 -2.61 9.72
N TRP A 73 -10.07 -2.61 10.32
CA TRP A 73 -9.74 -2.05 11.62
C TRP A 73 -8.55 -1.10 11.50
N LEU A 74 -8.65 0.01 12.22
CA LEU A 74 -7.56 0.90 12.52
C LEU A 74 -7.38 0.92 14.03
N ALA A 75 -6.30 0.32 14.51
CA ALA A 75 -5.96 0.28 15.93
C ALA A 75 -4.83 1.26 16.23
N LEU A 76 -4.92 1.92 17.39
CA LEU A 76 -3.90 2.83 17.90
C LEU A 76 -3.40 2.30 19.23
N GLY A 77 -2.14 1.87 19.28
CA GLY A 77 -1.49 1.37 20.49
C GLY A 77 -1.60 -0.13 20.74
N GLU A 78 -2.43 -0.85 19.99
CA GLU A 78 -2.60 -2.31 20.10
C GLU A 78 -2.77 -2.96 18.72
N LEU A 79 -2.64 -4.29 18.68
CA LEU A 79 -2.98 -5.06 17.48
C LEU A 79 -4.51 -5.16 17.36
N PRO A 80 -5.08 -4.94 16.16
CA PRO A 80 -6.52 -5.13 15.95
C PRO A 80 -6.88 -6.61 16.12
N PRO A 81 -8.12 -6.92 16.55
CA PRO A 81 -8.58 -8.29 16.80
C PRO A 81 -8.90 -9.03 15.49
N VAL A 82 -7.93 -9.13 14.60
CA VAL A 82 -8.03 -9.87 13.33
C VAL A 82 -7.27 -11.19 13.44
N PRO A 83 -7.72 -12.26 12.74
CA PRO A 83 -6.93 -13.49 12.65
C PRO A 83 -5.53 -13.20 12.10
N HIS A 84 -4.51 -13.68 12.80
CA HIS A 84 -3.11 -13.61 12.39
C HIS A 84 -2.36 -14.80 12.98
N THR A 85 -1.23 -15.12 12.37
CA THR A 85 -0.27 -16.08 12.92
C THR A 85 0.74 -15.34 13.81
N ASP A 86 1.43 -16.08 14.69
CA ASP A 86 2.56 -15.54 15.45
C ASP A 86 3.86 -15.40 14.62
N ASP A 87 3.79 -15.60 13.30
CA ASP A 87 4.89 -15.38 12.38
C ASP A 87 4.99 -13.90 11.97
N TRP A 88 5.84 -13.16 12.67
CA TRP A 88 6.07 -11.74 12.45
C TRP A 88 7.45 -11.49 11.86
N ALA A 89 7.54 -10.55 10.92
CA ALA A 89 8.79 -9.94 10.49
C ALA A 89 8.82 -8.48 10.93
N VAL A 90 9.98 -8.03 11.43
CA VAL A 90 10.19 -6.63 11.85
C VAL A 90 11.31 -6.04 11.01
N LYS A 91 11.00 -4.96 10.30
CA LYS A 91 12.00 -4.15 9.59
C LYS A 91 11.98 -2.73 10.15
N PRO A 92 13.15 -2.08 10.28
CA PRO A 92 13.19 -0.67 10.65
C PRO A 92 12.59 0.17 9.54
N THR A 93 11.92 1.26 9.91
CA THR A 93 11.53 2.29 8.94
C THR A 93 12.79 3.01 8.46
N GLY A 94 12.99 3.02 7.14
CA GLY A 94 14.13 3.67 6.49
C GLY A 94 13.86 5.14 6.11
N VAL A 95 14.94 5.85 5.78
CA VAL A 95 14.85 7.13 5.07
C VAL A 95 14.12 6.90 3.74
N THR A 96 13.14 7.73 3.44
CA THR A 96 12.38 7.63 2.19
C THR A 96 13.23 8.23 1.07
N GLU A 97 13.63 7.40 0.11
CA GLU A 97 14.37 7.83 -1.07
C GLU A 97 13.42 8.32 -2.16
N SER A 98 13.95 9.06 -3.15
CA SER A 98 13.20 9.51 -4.33
C SER A 98 11.94 10.33 -4.01
N LEU A 99 12.03 11.19 -3.01
CA LEU A 99 11.03 12.23 -2.79
C LEU A 99 11.48 13.52 -3.48
N PRO A 100 10.55 14.27 -4.10
CA PRO A 100 10.85 15.59 -4.64
C PRO A 100 11.44 16.52 -3.58
N ASP A 101 12.48 17.26 -3.93
CA ASP A 101 13.16 18.20 -3.05
C ASP A 101 12.20 19.26 -2.50
N GLU A 102 11.14 19.60 -3.24
CA GLU A 102 10.10 20.55 -2.83
C GLU A 102 9.34 20.09 -1.59
N LEU A 103 9.20 18.76 -1.39
CA LEU A 103 8.48 18.19 -0.26
C LEU A 103 9.33 18.13 1.01
N THR A 104 10.65 18.00 0.88
CA THR A 104 11.58 17.79 2.01
C THR A 104 12.54 18.97 2.23
N GLY A 105 12.54 19.94 1.32
CA GLY A 105 13.56 20.99 1.27
C GLY A 105 14.96 20.43 0.96
N GLY A 106 15.04 19.41 0.11
CA GLY A 106 16.28 18.74 -0.29
C GLY A 106 16.92 17.88 0.81
N ARG A 107 16.13 17.41 1.79
CA ARG A 107 16.62 16.64 2.93
C ARG A 107 16.22 15.17 2.81
N ARG A 108 17.20 14.31 3.09
CA ARG A 108 16.98 12.88 3.25
C ARG A 108 16.48 12.62 4.66
N GLU A 109 15.20 12.29 4.80
CA GLU A 109 14.55 12.02 6.08
C GLU A 109 13.49 10.92 5.98
N ILE A 110 13.02 10.44 7.14
CA ILE A 110 11.91 9.50 7.20
C ILE A 110 10.62 10.28 6.98
N ALA A 111 9.95 10.02 5.86
CA ALA A 111 8.76 10.75 5.45
C ALA A 111 7.52 9.83 5.34
N LEU A 112 7.73 8.59 4.91
CA LEU A 112 6.72 7.54 4.79
C LEU A 112 7.06 6.33 5.67
N MET A 113 6.08 5.42 5.84
CA MET A 113 6.30 4.10 6.45
C MET A 113 7.06 3.19 5.48
N THR A 114 8.31 3.54 5.28
CA THR A 114 9.17 2.97 4.26
C THR A 114 10.02 1.83 4.82
N LEU A 115 10.12 0.72 4.11
CA LEU A 115 10.98 -0.42 4.48
C LEU A 115 11.63 -1.03 3.25
N THR A 116 12.72 -1.77 3.46
CA THR A 116 13.36 -2.56 2.41
C THR A 116 12.80 -3.98 2.42
N VAL A 117 12.22 -4.39 1.29
CA VAL A 117 11.83 -5.80 1.07
C VAL A 117 13.06 -6.61 0.66
N ASP A 118 13.11 -7.87 1.07
CA ASP A 118 14.21 -8.77 0.71
C ASP A 118 14.00 -9.43 -0.66
N GLY A 119 12.80 -9.31 -1.23
CA GLY A 119 12.47 -9.85 -2.54
C GLY A 119 10.96 -10.01 -2.73
N VAL A 120 10.60 -10.52 -3.91
CA VAL A 120 9.22 -10.83 -4.30
C VAL A 120 9.21 -12.21 -4.96
N SER A 121 8.18 -12.99 -4.66
CA SER A 121 7.94 -14.31 -5.25
C SER A 121 6.55 -14.35 -5.87
N TRP A 122 6.42 -14.91 -7.07
CA TRP A 122 5.14 -15.04 -7.75
C TRP A 122 5.05 -16.32 -8.59
N GLY A 123 3.82 -16.70 -8.95
CA GLY A 123 3.55 -17.83 -9.85
C GLY A 123 2.50 -18.79 -9.29
N ARG A 124 2.47 -20.02 -9.80
CA ARG A 124 1.41 -20.98 -9.48
C ARG A 124 1.83 -21.89 -8.31
N ARG A 125 1.26 -21.64 -7.12
CA ARG A 125 1.56 -22.43 -5.91
C ARG A 125 1.23 -23.92 -6.04
N SER A 126 0.21 -24.29 -6.82
CA SER A 126 -0.24 -25.68 -6.95
C SER A 126 0.80 -26.62 -7.57
N ASN A 127 1.69 -26.09 -8.41
CA ASN A 127 2.65 -26.89 -9.18
C ASN A 127 4.12 -26.55 -8.84
N SER A 128 4.36 -25.82 -7.74
CA SER A 128 5.69 -25.32 -7.34
C SER A 128 6.42 -24.50 -8.42
N SER A 129 5.70 -23.96 -9.41
CA SER A 129 6.25 -23.06 -10.42
C SER A 129 6.23 -21.64 -9.87
N LEU A 130 7.16 -21.37 -8.96
CA LEU A 130 7.35 -20.06 -8.35
C LEU A 130 8.61 -19.43 -8.93
N THR A 131 8.45 -18.24 -9.50
CA THR A 131 9.53 -17.32 -9.78
C THR A 131 9.83 -16.54 -8.51
N SER A 132 11.10 -16.37 -8.17
CA SER A 132 11.52 -15.55 -7.03
C SER A 132 12.62 -14.60 -7.46
N ASN A 133 12.44 -13.33 -7.09
CA ASN A 133 13.41 -12.27 -7.31
C ASN A 133 13.88 -11.76 -5.95
N SER A 134 15.15 -11.97 -5.64
CA SER A 134 15.79 -11.54 -4.39
C SER A 134 16.44 -10.16 -4.47
N THR A 135 16.20 -9.41 -5.55
CA THR A 135 16.61 -8.00 -5.64
C THR A 135 15.84 -7.20 -4.60
N LYS A 136 16.59 -6.58 -3.70
CA LYS A 136 16.04 -5.74 -2.64
C LYS A 136 15.66 -4.38 -3.20
N PHE A 137 14.50 -3.87 -2.78
CA PHE A 137 14.07 -2.52 -3.11
C PHE A 137 13.29 -1.92 -1.95
N GLN A 138 13.14 -0.60 -2.00
CA GLN A 138 12.42 0.15 -0.99
C GLN A 138 10.94 0.23 -1.37
N VAL A 139 10.06 0.03 -0.38
CA VAL A 139 8.60 0.17 -0.52
C VAL A 139 8.05 1.07 0.58
N ALA A 140 6.94 1.74 0.31
CA ALA A 140 6.17 2.45 1.32
C ALA A 140 4.83 1.74 1.57
N VAL A 141 4.50 1.49 2.83
CA VAL A 141 3.18 0.98 3.20
C VAL A 141 2.17 2.12 3.11
N ASN A 142 1.29 2.08 2.12
CA ASN A 142 0.35 3.17 1.82
C ASN A 142 -1.11 2.68 1.81
N THR A 143 -1.84 2.98 2.88
CA THR A 143 -3.27 2.64 3.00
C THR A 143 -4.19 3.54 2.15
N GLY A 144 -3.66 4.64 1.61
CA GLY A 144 -4.38 5.54 0.70
C GLY A 144 -4.28 5.16 -0.77
N HIS A 145 -3.56 4.10 -1.11
CA HIS A 145 -3.43 3.61 -2.49
C HIS A 145 -4.00 2.20 -2.62
N HIS A 146 -4.68 1.93 -3.74
CA HIS A 146 -5.40 0.67 -3.95
C HIS A 146 -4.60 -0.37 -4.75
N MET A 147 -3.51 0.06 -5.40
CA MET A 147 -2.60 -0.79 -6.16
C MET A 147 -1.27 -1.02 -5.43
N SER A 148 -0.50 -2.01 -5.87
CA SER A 148 0.88 -2.25 -5.46
C SER A 148 1.79 -1.82 -6.60
N LEU A 149 2.53 -0.73 -6.39
CA LEU A 149 3.53 -0.25 -7.33
C LEU A 149 4.83 -1.01 -7.11
N LEU A 150 5.28 -1.74 -8.12
CA LEU A 150 6.51 -2.51 -8.09
C LEU A 150 7.47 -2.07 -9.20
N PRO A 151 8.78 -2.37 -9.10
CA PRO A 151 9.71 -2.13 -10.20
C PRO A 151 9.19 -2.73 -11.51
N GLN A 152 9.31 -1.99 -12.60
CA GLN A 152 8.68 -2.31 -13.88
C GLN A 152 8.85 -3.78 -14.31
N ALA A 153 10.09 -4.28 -14.34
CA ALA A 153 10.36 -5.67 -14.73
C ALA A 153 9.70 -6.71 -13.81
N VAL A 154 9.51 -6.40 -12.53
CA VAL A 154 8.80 -7.28 -11.58
C VAL A 154 7.29 -7.22 -11.85
N ALA A 155 6.74 -6.03 -12.05
CA ALA A 155 5.33 -5.85 -12.36
C ALA A 155 4.95 -6.54 -13.69
N GLU A 156 5.74 -6.33 -14.75
CA GLU A 156 5.58 -6.99 -16.05
C GLU A 156 5.55 -8.52 -15.89
N SER A 157 6.56 -9.09 -15.23
CA SER A 157 6.65 -10.54 -15.09
C SER A 157 5.54 -11.14 -14.20
N ILE A 158 5.00 -10.38 -13.25
CA ILE A 158 3.82 -10.80 -12.49
C ILE A 158 2.58 -10.80 -13.38
N ASN A 159 2.38 -9.76 -14.19
CA ASN A 159 1.22 -9.64 -15.08
C ASN A 159 1.23 -10.67 -16.22
N GLU A 160 2.41 -11.09 -16.68
CA GLU A 160 2.58 -12.22 -17.60
C GLU A 160 2.23 -13.58 -16.98
N ALA A 161 2.31 -13.70 -15.65
CA ALA A 161 2.07 -14.96 -14.93
C ALA A 161 0.59 -15.21 -14.58
N PHE A 162 -0.32 -14.32 -15.00
CA PHE A 162 -1.75 -14.59 -14.94
C PHE A 162 -2.12 -15.73 -15.89
N ASP A 163 -3.17 -16.50 -15.58
CA ASP A 163 -3.65 -17.58 -16.48
C ASP A 163 -4.04 -17.04 -17.87
N PHE A 164 -4.43 -15.76 -17.94
CA PHE A 164 -4.45 -14.95 -19.17
C PHE A 164 -3.65 -13.66 -18.91
N PRO A 165 -2.53 -13.42 -19.60
CA PRO A 165 -1.70 -12.24 -19.38
C PRO A 165 -2.47 -10.93 -19.52
N GLY A 166 -2.19 -9.99 -18.62
CA GLY A 166 -2.76 -8.65 -18.69
C GLY A 166 -2.25 -7.86 -19.89
N ILE A 167 -3.10 -6.97 -20.42
CA ILE A 167 -2.74 -6.06 -21.52
C ILE A 167 -2.43 -4.70 -20.91
N PHE A 168 -1.20 -4.22 -21.07
CA PHE A 168 -0.82 -2.90 -20.59
C PHE A 168 -1.49 -1.81 -21.41
N ASP A 169 -2.06 -0.83 -20.72
CA ASP A 169 -2.59 0.40 -21.31
C ASP A 169 -1.70 1.58 -20.89
N GLU A 170 -1.08 2.22 -21.87
CA GLU A 170 -0.11 3.29 -21.62
C GLU A 170 -0.78 4.55 -21.04
N GLU A 171 -2.02 4.86 -21.47
CA GLU A 171 -2.74 6.07 -21.05
C GLU A 171 -3.15 5.99 -19.57
N ALA A 172 -3.69 4.85 -19.16
CA ALA A 172 -4.09 4.59 -17.78
C ALA A 172 -2.93 4.08 -16.91
N SER A 173 -1.79 3.68 -17.52
CA SER A 173 -0.62 3.12 -16.84
C SER A 173 -0.95 1.91 -15.95
N VAL A 174 -1.83 1.03 -16.43
CA VAL A 174 -2.32 -0.16 -15.73
C VAL A 174 -2.42 -1.36 -16.70
N TYR A 175 -2.50 -2.58 -16.15
CA TYR A 175 -2.81 -3.77 -16.95
C TYR A 175 -4.30 -4.09 -16.87
N PHE A 176 -4.98 -4.10 -18.02
CA PHE A 176 -6.31 -4.66 -18.15
C PHE A 176 -6.25 -6.18 -18.08
N VAL A 177 -7.19 -6.78 -17.33
CA VAL A 177 -7.32 -8.23 -17.18
C VAL A 177 -8.79 -8.63 -17.25
N ASP A 178 -9.06 -9.89 -17.61
CA ASP A 178 -10.40 -10.45 -17.47
C ASP A 178 -10.80 -10.50 -15.98
N CYS A 179 -12.03 -10.10 -15.65
CA CYS A 179 -12.51 -10.07 -14.26
C CYS A 179 -12.56 -11.44 -13.55
N ASP A 180 -12.52 -12.53 -14.33
CA ASP A 180 -12.57 -13.91 -13.88
C ASP A 180 -11.27 -14.67 -14.14
N VAL A 181 -10.19 -13.97 -14.48
CA VAL A 181 -8.85 -14.55 -14.58
C VAL A 181 -8.36 -15.05 -13.22
N THR A 182 -7.55 -16.11 -13.23
CA THR A 182 -6.78 -16.49 -12.03
C THR A 182 -5.45 -15.73 -12.03
N PRO A 183 -5.19 -14.87 -11.04
CA PRO A 183 -3.89 -14.23 -10.90
C PRO A 183 -2.88 -15.22 -10.31
N PRO A 184 -1.56 -14.98 -10.49
CA PRO A 184 -0.54 -15.75 -9.81
C PRO A 184 -0.65 -15.53 -8.29
N ALA A 185 -0.10 -16.45 -7.50
CA ALA A 185 0.19 -16.11 -6.11
C ALA A 185 1.26 -15.02 -6.10
N LEU A 186 1.19 -14.12 -5.12
CA LEU A 186 2.18 -13.08 -4.88
C LEU A 186 2.61 -13.13 -3.42
N GLY A 187 3.92 -13.07 -3.19
CA GLY A 187 4.53 -13.09 -1.87
C GLY A 187 5.63 -12.06 -1.75
N ILE A 188 5.67 -11.36 -0.62
CA ILE A 188 6.71 -10.39 -0.30
C ILE A 188 7.66 -11.01 0.71
N ALA A 189 8.95 -11.02 0.40
CA ALA A 189 9.97 -11.57 1.27
C ALA A 189 10.46 -10.51 2.27
N LEU A 190 10.39 -10.84 3.56
CA LEU A 190 10.84 -10.00 4.67
C LEU A 190 11.48 -10.88 5.75
N ASP A 191 12.73 -10.59 6.08
CA ASP A 191 13.49 -11.24 7.15
C ASP A 191 13.50 -12.77 7.02
N GLY A 192 13.81 -13.27 5.81
CA GLY A 192 13.86 -14.71 5.52
C GLY A 192 12.49 -15.41 5.45
N ARG A 193 11.39 -14.67 5.61
CA ARG A 193 10.01 -15.19 5.51
C ARG A 193 9.34 -14.64 4.26
N THR A 194 8.34 -15.35 3.75
CA THR A 194 7.52 -14.86 2.61
C THR A 194 6.08 -14.72 3.05
N PHE A 195 5.58 -13.49 3.02
CA PHE A 195 4.20 -13.15 3.32
C PHE A 195 3.39 -13.16 2.05
N TRP A 196 2.48 -14.13 1.93
CA TRP A 196 1.66 -14.32 0.74
C TRP A 196 0.38 -13.53 0.85
N HIS A 197 -0.07 -12.97 -0.28
CA HIS A 197 -1.45 -12.50 -0.39
C HIS A 197 -2.39 -13.71 -0.21
N ASP A 198 -3.27 -13.62 0.79
CA ASP A 198 -4.15 -14.73 1.20
C ASP A 198 -5.27 -14.99 0.19
N ARG A 199 -5.84 -13.91 -0.35
CA ARG A 199 -6.90 -13.96 -1.37
C ARG A 199 -6.37 -13.49 -2.71
N TRP A 200 -6.49 -14.35 -3.72
CA TRP A 200 -6.03 -14.08 -5.08
C TRP A 200 -6.82 -12.93 -5.71
N GLU A 201 -8.10 -12.77 -5.34
CA GLU A 201 -8.99 -11.71 -5.82
C GLU A 201 -8.47 -10.31 -5.48
N TYR A 202 -7.58 -10.18 -4.48
CA TYR A 202 -6.97 -8.88 -4.15
C TYR A 202 -6.01 -8.35 -5.21
N LEU A 203 -5.53 -9.23 -6.09
CA LEU A 203 -4.68 -8.85 -7.22
C LEU A 203 -5.49 -8.38 -8.43
N ILE A 204 -6.82 -8.33 -8.32
CA ILE A 204 -7.71 -7.81 -9.35
C ILE A 204 -8.53 -6.66 -8.75
N TYR A 205 -8.37 -5.48 -9.32
CA TYR A 205 -9.18 -4.30 -9.00
C TYR A 205 -10.29 -4.17 -10.04
N ARG A 206 -11.54 -3.95 -9.58
CA ARG A 206 -12.70 -3.70 -10.45
C ARG A 206 -13.20 -2.28 -10.24
N ASP A 207 -13.27 -1.50 -11.30
CA ASP A 207 -13.79 -0.13 -11.23
C ASP A 207 -15.32 -0.07 -11.32
N ALA A 208 -15.86 1.16 -11.24
CA ALA A 208 -17.30 1.42 -11.33
C ALA A 208 -17.87 1.21 -12.74
N GLY A 209 -17.04 1.27 -13.79
CA GLY A 209 -17.41 0.98 -15.18
C GLY A 209 -17.51 -0.53 -15.45
N GLY A 210 -17.03 -1.35 -14.52
CA GLY A 210 -17.03 -2.81 -14.61
C GLY A 210 -15.79 -3.38 -15.25
N PHE A 211 -14.79 -2.56 -15.57
CA PHE A 211 -13.49 -3.02 -16.05
C PHE A 211 -12.64 -3.56 -14.90
N CYS A 212 -11.78 -4.52 -15.23
CA CYS A 212 -10.87 -5.14 -14.28
C CYS A 212 -9.41 -4.89 -14.66
N TYR A 213 -8.62 -4.61 -13.64
CA TYR A 213 -7.22 -4.26 -13.74
C TYR A 213 -6.41 -5.13 -12.78
N SER A 214 -5.18 -5.43 -13.14
CA SER A 214 -4.24 -5.97 -12.17
C SER A 214 -3.96 -4.94 -11.08
N SER A 215 -4.02 -5.36 -9.82
CA SER A 215 -3.60 -4.52 -8.70
C SER A 215 -2.07 -4.38 -8.60
N VAL A 216 -1.31 -5.01 -9.51
CA VAL A 216 0.15 -4.92 -9.60
C VAL A 216 0.51 -4.08 -10.81
N VAL A 217 1.07 -2.90 -10.56
CA VAL A 217 1.35 -1.90 -11.60
C VAL A 217 2.83 -1.48 -11.52
N PRO A 218 3.43 -1.05 -12.64
CA PRO A 218 4.81 -0.58 -12.63
C PRO A 218 4.88 0.77 -11.90
N THR A 219 5.94 0.97 -11.12
CA THR A 219 6.38 2.32 -10.75
C THR A 219 6.73 3.04 -12.07
N GLY A 220 5.95 4.04 -12.48
CA GLY A 220 6.21 4.76 -13.73
C GLY A 220 7.62 5.37 -13.74
N GLU A 221 8.23 5.52 -14.92
CA GLU A 221 9.58 6.09 -15.07
C GLU A 221 9.71 7.54 -14.54
N HIS A 222 8.62 8.20 -14.12
CA HIS A 222 8.60 9.60 -13.70
C HIS A 222 7.98 9.84 -12.31
N SER A 223 7.81 8.81 -11.48
CA SER A 223 7.43 9.00 -10.07
C SER A 223 8.69 9.06 -9.19
N GLY A 224 9.40 10.18 -9.28
CA GLY A 224 10.45 10.63 -8.36
C GLY A 224 10.21 12.09 -7.97
#